data_AF-A0A158QGZ3-F1
#
_entry.id   AF-A0A158QGZ3-F1
#
_cell.length_a   1.000
_cell.length_b   1.000
_cell.length_c   1.000
_cell.angle_alpha   90.00
_cell.angle_beta   90.00
_cell.angle_gamma   90.00
#
_symmetry.space_group_name_H-M   'P 1'
#
loop_
_entity.id
_entity.type
_entity.pdbx_description
1 polymer ?
#
loop_
_entity_poly.entity_id
_entity_poly.type
_entity_poly.pdbx_seq_one_letter_code
_entity_poly.pdbx_strand_id
1 'polypeptide(L)'
;IINEDVFIISVIPLSSSANFSIAEIQTKSEDLGRIIKSPLQIVGWYHSHNELGLTLTEEDVEFHLAFQARFPNSIAFLTLFGKTSTDPKVMTTSFGAFRCGLNDQPVQLQCAVRPLKHNASSDKFYTASCIAFDDIFEIVREKLASLDMTEVNELDFGLLQPYLNSIELMITSAEYLCL
;
A
#
# COMPACT_ATOMS: atom_id res chain seq x y z
N ILE A 1 13.15 -22.38 17.08
CA ILE A 1 12.72 -22.24 15.67
C ILE A 1 12.33 -20.78 15.49
N ILE A 2 13.28 -19.97 15.05
CA ILE A 2 13.02 -18.58 14.64
C ILE A 2 12.46 -18.74 13.23
N ASN A 3 11.20 -18.42 13.01
CA ASN A 3 10.62 -18.43 11.67
C ASN A 3 11.23 -17.22 10.94
N GLU A 4 12.23 -17.46 10.12
CA GLU A 4 13.00 -16.44 9.39
C GLU A 4 12.22 -15.75 8.25
N ASP A 5 10.97 -16.14 8.01
CA ASP A 5 10.18 -15.68 6.85
C ASP A 5 9.08 -14.66 7.18
N VAL A 6 9.11 -14.03 8.36
CA VAL A 6 8.11 -13.00 8.72
C VAL A 6 8.71 -11.61 8.53
N PHE A 7 8.41 -11.00 7.38
CA PHE A 7 8.73 -9.60 7.11
C PHE A 7 7.56 -8.70 7.52
N ILE A 8 7.87 -7.59 8.19
CA ILE A 8 6.88 -6.53 8.43
C ILE A 8 6.96 -5.58 7.24
N ILE A 9 5.85 -5.49 6.49
CA ILE A 9 5.75 -4.64 5.31
C ILE A 9 5.13 -3.31 5.73
N SER A 10 5.86 -2.22 5.52
CA SER A 10 5.32 -0.86 5.58
C SER A 10 4.93 -0.46 4.16
N VAL A 11 3.75 0.14 4.00
CA VAL A 11 3.28 0.64 2.70
C VAL A 11 3.71 2.09 2.55
N ILE A 12 4.37 2.41 1.44
CA ILE A 12 4.68 3.79 1.05
C ILE A 12 3.72 4.13 -0.07
N PRO A 13 2.63 4.86 0.20
CA PRO A 13 1.73 5.26 -0.85
C PRO A 13 2.39 6.29 -1.76
N LEU A 14 2.18 6.10 -3.06
CA LEU A 14 2.68 6.96 -4.13
C LEU A 14 1.49 7.59 -4.84
N SER A 15 1.56 8.88 -5.15
CA SER A 15 0.55 9.55 -5.98
C SER A 15 0.56 9.02 -7.41
N SER A 16 -0.60 8.63 -7.94
CA SER A 16 -0.72 8.19 -9.34
C SER A 16 -0.46 9.29 -10.37
N SER A 17 -0.43 10.56 -9.95
CA SER A 17 -0.13 11.71 -10.82
C SER A 17 1.36 12.02 -10.96
N ALA A 18 2.22 11.37 -10.17
CA ALA A 18 3.65 11.60 -10.19
C ALA A 18 4.36 10.43 -10.86
N ASN A 19 5.16 10.73 -11.88
CA ASN A 19 6.06 9.76 -12.51
C ASN A 19 7.23 9.49 -11.55
N PHE A 20 7.03 8.59 -10.59
CA PHE A 20 8.10 8.21 -9.68
C PHE A 20 9.14 7.36 -10.38
N SER A 21 10.38 7.82 -10.34
CA SER A 21 11.54 7.02 -10.69
C SER A 21 11.88 6.03 -9.57
N ILE A 22 12.50 4.90 -9.94
CA ILE A 22 13.03 3.94 -8.97
C ILE A 22 13.99 4.61 -7.97
N ALA A 23 14.76 5.62 -8.41
CA ALA A 23 15.67 6.36 -7.55
C ALA A 23 14.93 7.12 -6.45
N GLU A 24 13.80 7.78 -6.76
CA GLU A 24 12.99 8.49 -5.77
C GLU A 24 12.37 7.53 -4.74
N ILE A 25 11.92 6.35 -5.18
CA ILE A 25 11.40 5.32 -4.27
C ILE A 25 12.51 4.82 -3.33
N GLN A 26 13.73 4.62 -3.84
CA GLN A 26 14.89 4.25 -3.02
C GLN A 26 15.22 5.33 -1.99
N THR A 27 15.29 6.60 -2.41
CA THR A 27 15.53 7.74 -1.50
C THR A 27 14.47 7.81 -0.40
N LYS A 28 13.18 7.70 -0.75
CA LYS A 28 12.09 7.72 0.24
C LYS A 28 12.20 6.55 1.22
N SER A 29 12.57 5.36 0.75
CA SER A 29 12.81 4.19 1.61
C SER A 29 13.98 4.42 2.58
N GLU A 30 15.08 5.01 2.10
CA GLU A 30 16.24 5.33 2.92
C GLU A 30 15.95 6.40 3.98
N ASP A 31 15.20 7.44 3.61
CA ASP A 31 14.82 8.52 4.52
C ASP A 31 13.89 8.02 5.63
N LEU A 32 12.87 7.23 5.28
CA LEU A 32 11.99 6.59 6.27
C LEU A 32 12.79 5.65 7.19
N GLY A 33 13.73 4.87 6.63
CA GLY A 33 14.60 4.01 7.41
C GLY A 33 15.47 4.77 8.41
N ARG A 34 15.96 5.95 8.01
CA ARG A 34 16.70 6.87 8.90
C ARG A 34 15.83 7.38 10.04
N ILE A 35 14.60 7.78 9.75
CA ILE A 35 13.65 8.31 10.75
C ILE A 35 13.36 7.26 11.82
N ILE A 36 13.03 6.04 11.41
CA ILE A 36 12.67 4.95 12.35
C ILE A 36 13.87 4.24 12.96
N LYS A 37 15.10 4.63 12.57
CA LYS A 37 16.37 4.00 12.96
C LYS A 37 16.33 2.48 12.73
N SER A 38 15.90 2.09 11.53
CA SER A 38 15.84 0.70 11.08
C SER A 38 16.00 0.65 9.56
N PRO A 39 16.78 -0.30 9.01
CA PRO A 39 16.87 -0.45 7.56
C PRO A 39 15.51 -0.82 6.97
N LEU A 40 15.12 -0.13 5.91
CA LEU A 40 13.99 -0.48 5.06
C LEU A 40 14.50 -0.99 3.73
N GLN A 41 13.76 -1.91 3.13
CA GLN A 41 14.03 -2.45 1.80
C GLN A 41 12.75 -2.44 0.98
N ILE A 42 12.91 -2.19 -0.31
CA ILE A 42 11.82 -2.30 -1.27
C ILE A 42 11.62 -3.78 -1.57
N VAL A 43 10.45 -4.30 -1.19
CA VAL A 43 10.09 -5.73 -1.32
C VAL A 43 8.99 -5.97 -2.35
N GLY A 44 8.50 -4.93 -3.01
CA GLY A 44 7.38 -5.05 -3.92
C GLY A 44 6.77 -3.72 -4.30
N TRP A 45 5.66 -3.83 -5.01
CA TRP A 45 4.81 -2.72 -5.42
C TRP A 45 3.35 -3.16 -5.31
N TYR A 46 2.44 -2.22 -5.26
CA TYR A 46 1.02 -2.51 -5.20
C TYR A 46 0.22 -1.54 -6.04
N HIS A 47 -0.92 -1.99 -6.54
CA HIS A 47 -1.94 -1.12 -7.13
C HIS A 47 -3.32 -1.78 -7.03
N SER A 48 -4.36 -1.06 -7.46
CA SER A 48 -5.73 -1.55 -7.40
C SER A 48 -6.38 -1.70 -8.77
N HIS A 49 -7.14 -2.77 -8.93
CA HIS A 49 -8.08 -2.93 -10.04
C HIS A 49 -9.50 -2.64 -9.57
N ASN A 50 -10.27 -1.92 -10.38
CA ASN A 50 -11.69 -1.69 -10.10
C ASN A 50 -12.57 -2.78 -10.75
N GLU A 51 -12.31 -3.08 -12.04
CA GLU A 51 -13.18 -3.98 -12.82
C GLU A 51 -12.50 -5.30 -13.22
N LEU A 52 -11.17 -5.31 -13.30
CA LEU A 52 -10.36 -6.42 -13.83
C LEU A 52 -10.15 -7.58 -12.83
N GLY A 53 -10.68 -7.47 -11.62
CA GLY A 53 -10.49 -8.49 -10.58
C GLY A 53 -9.03 -8.59 -10.11
N LEU A 54 -8.61 -9.77 -9.65
CA LEU A 54 -7.27 -10.02 -9.13
C LEU A 54 -6.35 -10.69 -10.16
N THR A 55 -6.44 -10.29 -11.42
CA THR A 55 -5.58 -10.81 -12.49
C THR A 55 -4.62 -9.71 -12.93
N LEU A 56 -3.33 -10.02 -13.06
CA LEU A 56 -2.34 -9.08 -13.63
C LEU A 56 -2.58 -8.91 -15.14
N THR A 57 -2.53 -7.68 -15.61
CA THR A 57 -2.54 -7.34 -17.04
C THR A 57 -1.19 -7.60 -17.69
N GLU A 58 -1.11 -7.53 -19.03
CA GLU A 58 0.18 -7.60 -19.74
C GLU A 58 1.12 -6.47 -19.32
N GLU A 59 0.59 -5.25 -19.14
CA GLU A 59 1.34 -4.09 -18.66
C GLU A 59 1.88 -4.31 -17.24
N ASP A 60 1.08 -4.89 -16.34
CA ASP A 60 1.52 -5.22 -14.99
C ASP A 60 2.66 -6.25 -14.99
N VAL A 61 2.58 -7.25 -15.88
CA VAL A 61 3.60 -8.29 -16.00
C VAL A 61 4.90 -7.68 -16.54
N GLU A 62 4.83 -6.85 -17.58
CA GLU A 62 5.99 -6.15 -18.14
C GLU A 62 6.65 -5.26 -17.07
N PHE A 63 5.87 -4.44 -16.39
CA PHE A 63 6.34 -3.61 -15.29
C PHE A 63 6.99 -4.46 -14.18
N HIS A 64 6.33 -5.54 -13.77
CA HIS A 64 6.83 -6.39 -12.70
C HIS A 64 8.12 -7.12 -13.06
N LEU A 65 8.29 -7.56 -14.31
CA LEU A 65 9.54 -8.15 -14.79
C LEU A 65 10.69 -7.14 -14.73
N ALA A 66 10.47 -5.91 -15.21
CA ALA A 66 11.46 -4.84 -15.10
C ALA A 66 11.78 -4.50 -13.63
N PHE A 67 10.75 -4.47 -12.77
CA PHE A 67 10.92 -4.23 -11.34
C PHE A 67 11.69 -5.38 -10.65
N GLN A 68 11.40 -6.64 -11.00
CA GLN A 68 12.06 -7.82 -10.45
C GLN A 68 13.53 -7.91 -10.89
N ALA A 69 13.87 -7.42 -12.09
CA ALA A 69 15.27 -7.30 -12.51
C ALA A 69 16.08 -6.39 -11.57
N ARG A 70 15.44 -5.37 -10.99
CA ARG A 70 16.06 -4.48 -9.99
C ARG A 70 15.97 -5.03 -8.56
N PHE A 71 14.85 -5.66 -8.22
CA PHE A 71 14.53 -6.21 -6.90
C PHE A 71 14.16 -7.69 -7.04
N PRO A 72 15.14 -8.62 -7.06
CA PRO A 72 14.93 -10.01 -7.46
C PRO A 72 13.83 -10.78 -6.70
N ASN A 73 13.55 -10.40 -5.46
CA ASN A 73 12.54 -11.02 -4.60
C ASN A 73 11.27 -10.17 -4.47
N SER A 74 11.05 -9.20 -5.36
CA SER A 74 9.89 -8.33 -5.31
C SER A 74 8.58 -9.10 -5.50
N ILE A 75 7.54 -8.62 -4.84
CA ILE A 75 6.17 -9.12 -4.97
C ILE A 75 5.29 -8.03 -5.57
N ALA A 76 4.46 -8.38 -6.54
CA ALA A 76 3.37 -7.53 -7.01
C ALA A 76 2.12 -7.79 -6.16
N PHE A 77 1.56 -6.77 -5.52
CA PHE A 77 0.36 -6.89 -4.71
C PHE A 77 -0.82 -6.18 -5.39
N LEU A 78 -1.87 -6.94 -5.69
CA LEU A 78 -3.06 -6.43 -6.35
C LEU A 78 -4.21 -6.41 -5.36
N THR A 79 -4.89 -5.28 -5.28
CA THR A 79 -6.04 -5.10 -4.39
C THR A 79 -7.30 -4.73 -5.17
N LEU A 80 -8.42 -5.25 -4.71
CA LEU A 80 -9.75 -5.00 -5.25
C LEU A 80 -10.64 -4.53 -4.11
N PHE A 81 -11.03 -3.26 -4.17
CA PHE A 81 -11.84 -2.63 -3.13
C PHE A 81 -13.32 -2.70 -3.45
N GLY A 82 -14.14 -2.91 -2.42
CA GLY A 82 -15.56 -2.58 -2.49
C GLY A 82 -16.41 -3.45 -3.42
N LYS A 83 -16.08 -4.74 -3.60
CA LYS A 83 -17.02 -5.64 -4.28
C LYS A 83 -18.13 -6.04 -3.33
N THR A 84 -19.37 -5.99 -3.83
CA THR A 84 -20.56 -6.47 -3.13
C THR A 84 -20.37 -7.93 -2.77
N SER A 85 -20.44 -8.20 -1.47
CA SER A 85 -20.51 -9.58 -0.98
C SER A 85 -21.92 -10.14 -1.20
N THR A 86 -22.13 -11.40 -0.85
CA THR A 86 -23.48 -11.99 -0.80
C THR A 86 -24.41 -11.25 0.18
N ASP A 87 -23.85 -10.53 1.16
CA ASP A 87 -24.55 -9.53 1.95
C ASP A 87 -24.34 -8.12 1.35
N PRO A 88 -25.40 -7.44 0.87
CA PRO A 88 -25.29 -6.11 0.27
C PRO A 88 -24.88 -5.01 1.28
N LYS A 89 -24.87 -5.30 2.58
CA LYS A 89 -24.36 -4.39 3.62
C LYS A 89 -22.87 -4.58 3.88
N VAL A 90 -22.25 -5.60 3.29
CA VAL A 90 -20.85 -5.92 3.47
C VAL A 90 -20.12 -5.70 2.15
N MET A 91 -19.19 -4.75 2.21
CA MET A 91 -18.22 -4.52 1.15
C MET A 91 -17.00 -5.39 1.42
N THR A 92 -16.59 -6.18 0.43
CA THR A 92 -15.42 -7.04 0.55
C THR A 92 -14.23 -6.40 -0.16
N THR A 93 -13.11 -6.33 0.55
CA THR A 93 -11.80 -6.08 -0.04
C THR A 93 -11.08 -7.41 -0.24
N SER A 94 -10.66 -7.66 -1.48
CA SER A 94 -9.90 -8.86 -1.83
C SER A 94 -8.52 -8.46 -2.30
N PHE A 95 -7.53 -9.34 -2.10
CA PHE A 95 -6.17 -9.09 -2.56
C PHE A 95 -5.52 -10.36 -3.10
N GLY A 96 -4.54 -10.18 -3.97
CA GLY A 96 -3.68 -11.23 -4.49
C GLY A 96 -2.23 -10.75 -4.49
N ALA A 97 -1.29 -11.67 -4.34
CA ALA A 97 0.13 -11.37 -4.50
C ALA A 97 0.73 -12.29 -5.55
N PHE A 98 1.67 -11.75 -6.31
CA PHE A 98 2.22 -12.41 -7.49
C PHE A 98 3.72 -12.19 -7.57
N ARG A 99 4.38 -13.14 -8.23
CA ARG A 99 5.78 -13.05 -8.66
C ARG A 99 5.92 -13.64 -10.04
N CYS A 100 6.80 -13.12 -10.89
CA CYS A 100 7.11 -13.78 -12.16
C CYS A 100 8.11 -14.93 -11.96
N GLY A 101 7.76 -16.12 -12.47
CA GLY A 101 8.59 -17.32 -12.47
C GLY A 101 9.70 -17.28 -13.54
N LEU A 102 10.43 -18.40 -13.69
CA LEU A 102 11.55 -18.52 -14.65
C LEU A 102 11.15 -18.41 -16.14
N ASN A 103 9.85 -18.55 -16.43
CA ASN A 103 9.28 -18.42 -17.77
C ASN A 103 8.61 -17.06 -17.97
N ASP A 104 8.93 -16.08 -17.12
CA ASP A 104 8.35 -14.74 -17.09
C ASP A 104 6.83 -14.72 -16.88
N GLN A 105 6.24 -15.84 -16.46
CA GLN A 105 4.80 -15.92 -16.19
C GLN A 105 4.50 -15.58 -14.74
N PRO A 106 3.41 -14.83 -14.48
CA PRO A 106 2.99 -14.53 -13.12
C PRO A 106 2.51 -15.80 -12.41
N VAL A 107 3.03 -16.00 -11.21
CA VAL A 107 2.66 -17.06 -10.28
C VAL A 107 2.03 -16.42 -9.06
N GLN A 108 0.81 -16.83 -8.72
CA GLN A 108 0.14 -16.36 -7.51
C GLN A 108 0.80 -16.97 -6.26
N LEU A 109 1.09 -16.12 -5.29
CA LEU A 109 1.67 -16.50 -4.01
C LEU A 109 0.59 -16.73 -2.96
N GLN A 110 0.79 -17.72 -2.10
CA GLN A 110 -0.04 -17.89 -0.91
C GLN A 110 0.26 -16.80 0.10
N CYS A 111 -0.77 -16.05 0.50
CA CYS A 111 -0.66 -14.95 1.43
C CYS A 111 -1.55 -15.17 2.64
N ALA A 112 -1.08 -14.74 3.81
CA ALA A 112 -1.87 -14.73 5.03
C ALA A 112 -1.81 -13.33 5.65
N VAL A 113 -2.98 -12.74 5.93
CA VAL A 113 -3.06 -11.53 6.74
C VAL A 113 -2.96 -11.94 8.19
N ARG A 114 -2.01 -11.36 8.91
CA ARG A 114 -1.85 -11.58 10.35
C ARG A 114 -1.92 -10.24 11.06
N PRO A 115 -2.68 -10.12 12.16
CA PRO A 115 -2.62 -8.94 13.01
C PRO A 115 -1.18 -8.68 13.44
N LEU A 116 -0.73 -7.44 13.27
CA LEU A 116 0.58 -7.02 13.74
C LEU A 116 0.52 -6.89 15.27
N LYS A 117 1.32 -7.68 15.99
CA LYS A 117 1.40 -7.61 17.45
C LYS A 117 2.31 -6.46 17.85
N HIS A 118 1.85 -5.62 18.77
CA HIS A 118 2.65 -4.53 19.34
C HIS A 118 3.96 -5.02 19.95
N ASN A 119 5.05 -4.44 19.48
CA ASN A 119 6.41 -4.60 19.96
C ASN A 119 7.28 -3.48 19.34
N ALA A 120 8.47 -3.27 19.92
CA ALA A 120 9.37 -2.20 19.51
C ALA A 120 9.72 -2.18 18.00
N SER A 121 9.73 -3.33 17.32
CA SER A 121 9.95 -3.37 15.87
C SER A 121 8.69 -3.02 15.10
N SER A 122 7.53 -3.60 15.46
CA SER A 122 6.26 -3.29 14.77
C SER A 122 5.90 -1.81 14.87
N ASP A 123 6.19 -1.19 16.02
CA ASP A 123 5.84 0.21 16.27
C ASP A 123 6.65 1.13 15.35
N LYS A 124 7.93 0.81 15.10
CA LYS A 124 8.76 1.52 14.11
C LYS A 124 8.17 1.45 12.70
N PHE A 125 7.78 0.27 12.24
CA PHE A 125 7.19 0.12 10.89
C PHE A 125 5.82 0.80 10.79
N TYR A 126 5.05 0.79 11.87
CA TYR A 126 3.80 1.54 11.97
C TYR A 126 4.04 3.05 11.86
N THR A 127 5.04 3.59 12.57
CA THR A 127 5.45 5.00 12.44
C THR A 127 5.88 5.34 11.01
N ALA A 128 6.67 4.48 10.35
CA ALA A 128 7.05 4.70 8.96
C ALA A 128 5.83 4.77 8.02
N SER A 129 4.85 3.87 8.22
CA SER A 129 3.60 3.91 7.47
C SER A 129 2.85 5.21 7.72
N CYS A 130 2.71 5.65 8.98
CA CYS A 130 2.01 6.88 9.31
C CYS A 130 2.61 8.11 8.65
N ILE A 131 3.94 8.27 8.70
CA ILE A 131 4.65 9.36 8.01
C ILE A 131 4.40 9.32 6.51
N ALA A 132 4.50 8.13 5.90
CA ALA A 132 4.30 8.00 4.47
C ALA A 132 2.84 8.27 4.04
N PHE A 133 1.87 7.95 4.90
CA PHE A 133 0.47 8.26 4.68
C PHE A 133 0.14 9.74 4.87
N ASP A 134 0.80 10.43 5.81
CA ASP A 134 0.61 11.87 6.05
C ASP A 134 0.90 12.69 4.78
N ASP A 135 2.02 12.40 4.09
CA ASP A 135 2.36 13.03 2.80
C ASP A 135 1.23 12.93 1.76
N ILE A 136 0.58 11.76 1.68
CA ILE A 136 -0.50 11.51 0.72
C ILE A 136 -1.82 12.10 1.22
N PHE A 137 -2.02 12.11 2.53
CA PHE A 137 -3.21 12.66 3.14
C PHE A 137 -3.37 14.14 2.83
N GLU A 138 -2.28 14.90 2.89
CA GLU A 138 -2.27 16.31 2.48
C GLU A 138 -2.64 16.49 1.00
N ILE A 139 -2.11 15.66 0.10
CA ILE A 139 -2.47 15.69 -1.33
C ILE A 139 -3.95 15.39 -1.52
N VAL A 140 -4.51 14.41 -0.81
CA VAL A 140 -5.94 14.08 -0.89
C VAL A 140 -6.81 15.20 -0.34
N ARG A 141 -6.41 15.84 0.78
CA ARG A 141 -7.09 17.01 1.35
C ARG A 141 -7.12 18.17 0.37
N GLU A 142 -5.99 18.51 -0.23
CA GLU A 142 -5.90 19.56 -1.26
C GLU A 142 -6.81 19.25 -2.45
N LYS A 143 -6.79 18.00 -2.93
CA LYS A 143 -7.63 17.58 -4.07
C LYS A 143 -9.11 17.68 -3.73
N LEU A 144 -9.53 17.21 -2.55
CA LEU A 144 -10.93 17.31 -2.10
C LEU A 144 -11.39 18.76 -1.95
N ALA A 145 -10.54 19.63 -1.39
CA ALA A 145 -10.85 21.06 -1.28
C ALA A 145 -10.99 21.75 -2.64
N SER A 146 -10.37 21.19 -3.69
CA SER A 146 -10.43 21.71 -5.06
C SER A 146 -11.63 21.21 -5.89
N LEU A 147 -12.37 20.21 -5.41
CA LEU A 147 -13.53 19.67 -6.13
C LEU A 147 -14.71 20.65 -6.07
N ASP A 148 -15.38 20.85 -7.20
CA ASP A 148 -16.63 21.60 -7.25
C ASP A 148 -17.74 20.76 -6.58
N MET A 149 -18.35 21.29 -5.51
CA MET A 149 -19.42 20.62 -4.75
C MET A 149 -20.61 20.17 -5.61
N THR A 150 -20.76 20.69 -6.83
CA THR A 150 -21.82 20.30 -7.76
C THR A 150 -21.48 19.10 -8.64
N GLU A 151 -20.22 18.68 -8.71
CA GLU A 151 -19.74 17.50 -9.46
C GLU A 151 -19.43 16.29 -8.56
N VAL A 152 -19.63 16.43 -7.25
CA VAL A 152 -19.26 15.43 -6.26
C VAL A 152 -20.29 14.30 -6.22
N ASN A 153 -19.85 13.08 -6.50
CA ASN A 153 -20.70 11.89 -6.43
C ASN A 153 -20.79 11.37 -4.98
N GLU A 154 -21.83 10.58 -4.65
CA GLU A 154 -21.97 9.92 -3.33
C GLU A 154 -20.73 9.13 -2.89
N LEU A 155 -19.93 8.66 -3.85
CA LEU A 155 -18.65 7.97 -3.65
C LEU A 155 -17.57 8.84 -2.99
N ASP A 156 -17.59 10.15 -3.20
CA ASP A 156 -16.50 11.06 -2.81
C ASP A 156 -16.56 11.51 -1.35
N PHE A 157 -17.75 11.55 -0.73
CA PHE A 157 -17.90 11.86 0.70
C PHE A 157 -18.38 10.67 1.54
N GLY A 158 -19.31 9.86 1.03
CA GLY A 158 -19.90 8.77 1.82
C GLY A 158 -18.93 7.60 2.06
N LEU A 159 -18.06 7.33 1.09
CA LEU A 159 -17.09 6.24 1.14
C LEU A 159 -15.69 6.72 1.53
N LEU A 160 -15.21 7.84 0.97
CA LEU A 160 -13.84 8.30 1.20
C LEU A 160 -13.63 8.92 2.60
N GLN A 161 -14.59 9.70 3.12
CA GLN A 161 -14.44 10.37 4.42
C GLN A 161 -14.19 9.40 5.58
N PRO A 162 -14.88 8.25 5.72
CA PRO A 162 -14.54 7.25 6.73
C PRO A 162 -13.11 6.68 6.61
N TYR A 163 -12.61 6.49 5.38
CA TYR A 163 -11.22 6.06 5.17
C TYR A 163 -10.23 7.14 5.60
N LEU A 164 -10.51 8.41 5.26
CA LEU A 164 -9.69 9.54 5.65
C LEU A 164 -9.63 9.71 7.17
N ASN A 165 -10.78 9.61 7.85
CA ASN A 165 -10.85 9.64 9.32
C ASN A 165 -10.05 8.47 9.94
N SER A 166 -10.05 7.30 9.30
CA SER A 166 -9.28 6.15 9.77
C SER A 166 -7.76 6.36 9.62
N ILE A 167 -7.33 6.97 8.51
CA ILE A 167 -5.92 7.33 8.28
C ILE A 167 -5.48 8.42 9.28
N GLU A 168 -6.31 9.43 9.51
CA GLU A 168 -6.04 10.50 10.48
C GLU A 168 -5.92 9.96 11.91
N LEU A 169 -6.81 9.04 12.30
CA LEU A 169 -6.74 8.35 13.59
C LEU A 169 -5.44 7.52 13.70
N MET A 170 -5.03 6.85 12.62
CA MET A 170 -3.80 6.08 12.56
C MET A 170 -2.57 6.98 12.77
N ILE A 171 -2.50 8.10 12.05
CA ILE A 171 -1.41 9.09 12.16
C ILE A 171 -1.34 9.66 13.58
N THR A 172 -2.48 10.14 14.10
CA THR A 172 -2.57 10.70 15.46
C THR A 172 -2.15 9.68 16.52
N SER A 173 -2.53 8.40 16.35
CA SER A 173 -2.15 7.33 17.28
C SER A 173 -0.64 7.04 17.27
N ALA A 174 0.03 7.22 16.14
CA ALA A 174 1.49 7.05 16.05
C ALA A 174 2.26 8.15 16.78
N GLU A 175 1.73 9.38 16.85
CA GLU A 175 2.33 10.46 17.63
C GLU A 175 2.42 10.10 19.12
N TYR A 176 1.43 9.35 19.64
CA TYR A 176 1.45 8.84 21.02
C TYR A 176 2.42 7.67 21.24
N LEU A 177 2.85 6.96 20.20
CA LEU A 177 3.86 5.90 20.29
C LEU A 177 5.30 6.44 20.23
N CYS A 178 5.45 7.70 19.80
CA CYS A 178 6.73 8.41 19.71
C CYS A 178 7.07 9.25 20.98
N LEU A 179 6.20 9.22 22.00
CA LEU A 179 6.38 9.82 23.34
C LEU A 179 6.60 8.74 24.41
#